data_AF-A0AAN0VI49-F1
#
_entry.id   AF-A0AAN0VI49-F1
#
_cell.length_a   1.000
_cell.length_b   1.000
_cell.length_c   1.000
_cell.angle_alpha   90.00
_cell.angle_beta   90.00
_cell.angle_gamma   90.00
#
_symmetry.space_group_name_H-M   'P 1'
#
loop_
_entity.id
_entity.type
_entity.pdbx_description
1 polymer ?
#
loop_
_entity_poly.entity_id
_entity_poly.type
_entity_poly.pdbx_seq_one_letter_code
_entity_poly.pdbx_strand_id
1 'polypeptide(L)'
;MWFECLQICQSDPQYSGNLKRSKGFYEEWGNLTTIKFDDWWKDHKYLFDEVMVKEVSKVSHSPNTIVLSIPLNENVSTIIKDVKRIVEQKQSVRLDELGEDQNSRKSKSLGIGKYSFTQKEIKGLFHYQNLEMYKIFLQLGRPPINRNFLMKVRKSFDARVRSQLRRTMVNLPQMSDFERYKTNGDFEDVIRSVRRSIKGVEKTLTNVSKGRFP
;
A
#
# COMPACT_ATOMS: atom_id res chain seq x y z
N MET A 1 -15.24 36.99 19.78
CA MET A 1 -14.15 37.91 20.15
C MET A 1 -13.81 38.92 19.06
N TRP A 2 -13.08 38.59 17.97
CA TRP A 2 -12.67 39.62 16.99
C TRP A 2 -13.83 40.40 16.35
N PHE A 3 -14.93 39.70 16.03
CA PHE A 3 -16.18 40.31 15.55
C PHE A 3 -16.76 41.34 16.54
N GLU A 4 -16.93 40.93 17.80
CA GLU A 4 -17.50 41.78 18.86
C GLU A 4 -16.60 42.98 19.16
N CYS A 5 -15.27 42.78 19.15
CA CYS A 5 -14.31 43.87 19.31
C CYS A 5 -14.43 44.89 18.16
N LEU A 6 -14.59 44.44 16.92
CA LEU A 6 -14.78 45.34 15.78
C LEU A 6 -16.12 46.09 15.87
N GLN A 7 -17.19 45.42 16.32
CA GLN A 7 -18.51 46.03 16.55
C GLN A 7 -18.43 47.15 17.62
N ILE A 8 -17.69 46.93 18.70
CA ILE A 8 -17.41 47.95 19.73
C ILE A 8 -16.60 49.11 19.12
N CYS A 9 -15.52 48.82 18.40
CA CYS A 9 -14.71 49.85 17.74
C CYS A 9 -15.53 50.73 16.79
N GLN A 10 -16.51 50.16 16.07
CA GLN A 10 -17.39 50.92 15.17
C GLN A 10 -18.42 51.77 15.92
N SER A 11 -18.76 51.42 17.16
CA SER A 11 -19.73 52.12 18.00
C SER A 11 -19.10 53.20 18.88
N ASP A 12 -17.81 53.05 19.22
CA ASP A 12 -17.07 53.94 20.10
C ASP A 12 -16.25 54.99 19.31
N PRO A 13 -16.53 56.31 19.49
CA PRO A 13 -15.80 57.39 18.82
C PRO A 13 -14.28 57.39 19.04
N GLN A 14 -13.80 56.81 20.15
CA GLN A 14 -12.38 56.77 20.51
C GLN A 14 -11.54 56.05 19.44
N TYR A 15 -12.11 55.06 18.74
CA TYR A 15 -11.40 54.25 17.75
C TYR A 15 -11.60 54.71 16.30
N SER A 16 -12.41 55.75 16.07
CA SER A 16 -12.77 56.24 14.74
C SER A 16 -11.56 56.61 13.87
N GLY A 17 -10.51 57.19 14.46
CA GLY A 17 -9.27 57.52 13.75
C GLY A 17 -8.50 56.28 13.28
N ASN A 18 -8.51 55.20 14.05
CA ASN A 18 -7.89 53.92 13.67
C ASN A 18 -8.70 53.23 12.58
N LEU A 19 -10.02 53.20 12.71
CA LEU A 19 -10.93 52.61 11.71
C LEU A 19 -10.84 53.30 10.34
N LYS A 20 -10.66 54.63 10.31
CA LYS A 20 -10.43 55.35 9.05
C LYS A 20 -9.15 54.89 8.36
N ARG A 21 -8.09 54.60 9.12
CA ARG A 21 -6.81 54.12 8.58
C ARG A 21 -6.86 52.65 8.14
N SER A 22 -7.63 51.81 8.83
CA SER A 22 -7.80 50.39 8.50
C SER A 22 -9.01 50.08 7.61
N LYS A 23 -9.65 51.10 7.00
CA LYS A 23 -10.87 50.94 6.21
C LYS A 23 -10.75 49.88 5.12
N GLY A 24 -9.62 49.83 4.41
CA GLY A 24 -9.40 48.84 3.34
C GLY A 24 -9.25 47.40 3.85
N PHE A 25 -8.79 47.19 5.09
CA PHE A 25 -8.69 45.85 5.69
C PHE A 25 -10.05 45.31 6.12
N TYR A 26 -10.94 46.17 6.60
CA TYR A 26 -12.28 45.80 7.07
C TYR A 26 -13.38 46.03 6.02
N GLU A 27 -13.02 46.31 4.77
CA GLU A 27 -13.99 46.59 3.71
C GLU A 27 -14.93 45.42 3.48
N GLU A 28 -14.38 44.19 3.45
CA GLU A 28 -15.16 42.96 3.27
C GLU A 28 -15.98 42.55 4.51
N TRP A 29 -15.66 43.11 5.69
CA TRP A 29 -16.40 42.84 6.93
C TRP A 29 -17.68 43.68 7.03
N GLY A 30 -17.68 44.88 6.43
CA GLY A 30 -18.81 45.78 6.40
C GLY A 30 -19.14 46.44 7.75
N ASN A 31 -20.39 46.89 7.89
CA ASN A 31 -20.90 47.51 9.11
C ASN A 31 -21.54 46.47 10.02
N LEU A 32 -20.95 46.27 11.20
CA LEU A 32 -21.32 45.22 12.14
C LEU A 32 -22.19 45.72 13.31
N THR A 33 -22.42 47.03 13.42
CA THR A 33 -23.09 47.65 14.59
C THR A 33 -24.44 47.02 14.95
N THR A 34 -25.20 46.56 13.95
CA THR A 34 -26.57 46.05 14.11
C THR A 34 -26.73 44.55 13.80
N ILE A 35 -25.66 43.86 13.38
CA ILE A 35 -25.72 42.47 12.91
C ILE A 35 -25.24 41.52 14.01
N LYS A 36 -25.91 40.39 14.19
CA LYS A 36 -25.45 39.31 15.08
C LYS A 36 -24.37 38.48 14.39
N PHE A 37 -23.40 38.00 15.16
CA PHE A 37 -22.30 37.18 14.64
C PHE A 37 -22.78 35.98 13.82
N ASP A 38 -23.77 35.23 14.29
CA ASP A 38 -24.25 34.01 13.62
C ASP A 38 -24.82 34.29 12.22
N ASP A 39 -25.45 35.44 12.02
CA ASP A 39 -26.01 35.81 10.72
C ASP A 39 -24.91 36.33 9.80
N TRP A 40 -23.98 37.14 10.31
CA TRP A 40 -22.82 37.58 9.56
C TRP A 40 -21.93 36.41 9.11
N TRP A 41 -21.73 35.43 10.00
CA TRP A 41 -20.84 34.29 9.76
C TRP A 41 -21.32 33.39 8.61
N LYS A 42 -22.63 33.23 8.41
CA LYS A 42 -23.19 32.42 7.32
C LYS A 42 -22.72 32.90 5.95
N ASP A 43 -22.69 34.22 5.78
CA ASP A 43 -22.37 34.85 4.50
C ASP A 43 -20.88 35.16 4.35
N HIS A 44 -20.16 35.40 5.44
CA HIS A 44 -18.76 35.86 5.43
C HIS A 44 -17.74 34.79 5.83
N LYS A 45 -18.17 33.52 5.98
CA LYS A 45 -17.25 32.41 6.30
C LYS A 45 -16.10 32.29 5.30
N TYR A 46 -16.32 32.67 4.03
CA TYR A 46 -15.30 32.63 2.98
C TYR A 46 -14.11 33.56 3.24
N LEU A 47 -14.26 34.59 4.09
CA LEU A 47 -13.16 35.47 4.51
C LEU A 47 -12.13 34.76 5.39
N PHE A 48 -12.46 33.56 5.88
CA PHE A 48 -11.60 32.75 6.70
C PHE A 48 -11.19 31.50 5.93
N ASP A 49 -9.89 31.31 5.77
CA ASP A 49 -9.34 30.10 5.17
C ASP A 49 -9.83 28.86 5.92
N GLU A 50 -10.15 27.79 5.18
CA GLU A 50 -10.42 26.51 5.81
C GLU A 50 -9.12 25.91 6.37
N VAL A 51 -8.99 25.86 7.69
CA VAL A 51 -7.75 25.49 8.39
C VAL A 51 -7.64 23.98 8.67
N MET A 52 -8.53 23.14 8.15
CA MET A 52 -8.58 21.72 8.51
C MET A 52 -8.41 20.77 7.31
N VAL A 53 -7.76 19.62 7.57
CA VAL A 53 -7.63 18.55 6.58
C VAL A 53 -9.01 17.90 6.33
N LYS A 54 -9.39 17.75 5.06
CA LYS A 54 -10.68 17.15 4.67
C LYS A 54 -10.52 16.10 3.57
N GLU A 55 -11.39 15.10 3.56
CA GLU A 55 -11.50 14.14 2.47
C GLU A 55 -12.14 14.79 1.23
N VAL A 56 -11.57 14.52 0.05
CA VAL A 56 -12.09 15.02 -1.23
C VAL A 56 -12.49 13.82 -2.10
N SER A 57 -13.74 13.76 -2.52
CA SER A 57 -14.26 12.67 -3.36
C SER A 57 -14.08 12.89 -4.87
N LYS A 58 -13.63 14.09 -5.30
CA LYS A 58 -13.63 14.49 -6.72
C LYS A 58 -12.59 13.79 -7.61
N VAL A 59 -11.48 13.28 -7.08
CA VAL A 59 -10.31 12.91 -7.90
C VAL A 59 -10.19 11.40 -8.13
N SER A 60 -10.67 10.56 -7.22
CA SER A 60 -10.61 9.10 -7.35
C SER A 60 -11.54 8.42 -6.34
N HIS A 61 -12.33 7.45 -6.80
CA HIS A 61 -13.14 6.57 -5.95
C HIS A 61 -12.58 5.15 -6.03
N SER A 62 -11.46 4.90 -5.35
CA SER A 62 -11.03 3.54 -5.04
C SER A 62 -11.25 3.28 -3.55
N PRO A 63 -11.86 2.14 -3.18
CA PRO A 63 -12.20 1.83 -1.78
C PRO A 63 -10.96 1.61 -0.89
N ASN A 64 -9.77 1.61 -1.48
CA ASN A 64 -8.50 1.42 -0.77
C ASN A 64 -7.65 2.70 -0.75
N THR A 65 -8.18 3.83 -1.20
CA THR A 65 -7.47 5.10 -1.28
C THR A 65 -8.32 6.23 -0.73
N ILE A 66 -7.70 7.18 -0.04
CA ILE A 66 -8.34 8.40 0.45
C ILE A 66 -7.58 9.57 -0.18
N VAL A 67 -8.31 10.55 -0.71
CA VAL A 67 -7.72 11.81 -1.19
C VAL A 67 -7.99 12.88 -0.15
N LEU A 68 -6.95 13.60 0.28
CA LEU A 68 -7.04 14.63 1.31
C LEU A 68 -6.70 16.00 0.73
N SER A 69 -7.48 17.01 1.11
CA SER A 69 -7.13 18.43 0.99
C SER A 69 -6.42 18.84 2.26
N ILE A 70 -5.19 19.37 2.14
CA ILE A 70 -4.36 19.79 3.27
C ILE A 70 -4.18 21.30 3.23
N PRO A 71 -4.57 22.03 4.28
CA PRO A 71 -4.37 23.47 4.37
C PRO A 71 -2.89 23.81 4.56
N LEU A 72 -2.40 24.84 3.86
CA LEU A 72 -0.99 25.26 3.92
C LEU A 72 -0.68 26.22 5.07
N ASN A 73 -1.71 26.81 5.67
CA ASN A 73 -1.61 27.77 6.76
C ASN A 73 -1.58 27.11 8.15
N GLU A 74 -1.65 25.77 8.22
CA GLU A 74 -1.70 25.01 9.46
C GLU A 74 -0.34 24.38 9.80
N ASN A 75 -0.06 24.20 11.10
CA ASN A 75 1.18 23.57 11.53
C ASN A 75 1.22 22.09 11.10
N VAL A 76 2.37 21.66 10.56
CA VAL A 76 2.65 20.27 10.15
C VAL A 76 2.26 19.25 11.23
N SER A 77 2.48 19.56 12.51
CA SER A 77 2.12 18.68 13.63
C SER A 77 0.60 18.45 13.74
N THR A 78 -0.21 19.49 13.51
CA THR A 78 -1.67 19.37 13.50
C THR A 78 -2.13 18.59 12.27
N ILE A 79 -1.55 18.91 11.10
CA ILE A 79 -1.83 18.19 9.84
C ILE A 79 -1.59 16.68 10.02
N ILE A 80 -0.47 16.28 10.60
CA ILE A 80 -0.16 14.85 10.83
C ILE A 80 -1.20 14.19 11.75
N LYS A 81 -1.64 14.88 12.82
CA LYS A 81 -2.68 14.36 13.72
C LYS A 81 -3.99 14.15 12.99
N ASP A 82 -4.41 15.10 12.17
CA ASP A 82 -5.65 15.00 11.40
C ASP A 82 -5.59 13.93 10.32
N VAL A 83 -4.49 13.86 9.56
CA VAL A 83 -4.27 12.80 8.56
C VAL A 83 -4.35 11.43 9.23
N LYS A 84 -3.67 11.25 10.38
CA LYS A 84 -3.69 10.00 11.14
C LYS A 84 -5.12 9.63 11.56
N ARG A 85 -5.86 10.57 12.13
CA ARG A 85 -7.26 10.37 12.57
C ARG A 85 -8.15 9.93 11.41
N ILE A 86 -8.06 10.60 10.26
CA ILE A 86 -8.89 10.29 9.08
C ILE A 86 -8.55 8.91 8.52
N VAL A 87 -7.25 8.58 8.42
CA VAL A 87 -6.79 7.28 7.93
C VAL A 87 -7.24 6.15 8.86
N GLU A 88 -7.08 6.30 10.18
CA GLU A 88 -7.49 5.27 11.14
C GLU A 88 -9.01 5.02 11.15
N GLN A 89 -9.81 6.08 11.01
CA GLN A 89 -11.26 5.97 10.89
C GLN A 89 -11.67 5.18 9.65
N LYS A 90 -11.11 5.51 8.48
CA LYS A 90 -11.42 4.80 7.22
C LYS A 90 -10.92 3.35 7.24
N GLN A 91 -9.75 3.09 7.82
CA GLN A 91 -9.27 1.72 8.01
C GLN A 91 -10.21 0.90 8.89
N SER A 92 -10.75 1.49 9.96
CA SER A 92 -11.74 0.85 10.83
C SER A 92 -13.01 0.51 10.07
N VAL A 93 -13.62 1.48 9.37
CA VAL A 93 -14.82 1.25 8.55
C VAL A 93 -14.58 0.14 7.52
N ARG A 94 -13.41 0.13 6.89
CA ARG A 94 -13.06 -0.89 5.90
C ARG A 94 -12.87 -2.29 6.49
N LEU A 95 -12.35 -2.38 7.72
CA LEU A 95 -12.27 -3.65 8.46
C LEU A 95 -13.67 -4.19 8.77
N ASP A 96 -14.57 -3.30 9.20
CA ASP A 96 -15.96 -3.66 9.50
C ASP A 96 -16.71 -4.13 8.23
N GLU A 97 -16.54 -3.44 7.10
CA GLU A 97 -17.08 -3.86 5.79
C GLU A 97 -16.59 -5.25 5.35
N LEU A 98 -15.39 -5.65 5.75
CA LEU A 98 -14.78 -6.93 5.40
C LEU A 98 -15.12 -8.05 6.40
N GLY A 99 -15.86 -7.75 7.48
CA GLY A 99 -16.27 -8.72 8.49
C GLY A 99 -15.12 -9.26 9.34
N GLU A 100 -14.04 -8.48 9.53
CA GLU A 100 -12.85 -8.88 10.28
C GLU A 100 -12.83 -8.23 11.68
N ASP A 101 -12.67 -9.04 12.73
CA ASP A 101 -12.66 -8.58 14.13
C ASP A 101 -11.43 -7.69 14.45
N GLN A 102 -11.69 -6.43 14.80
CA GLN A 102 -10.68 -5.43 15.15
C GLN A 102 -9.81 -5.82 16.36
N ASN A 103 -10.33 -6.64 17.28
CA ASN A 103 -9.64 -7.05 18.50
C ASN A 103 -8.64 -8.19 18.30
N SER A 104 -8.62 -8.84 17.12
CA SER A 104 -7.76 -10.00 16.87
C SER A 104 -6.37 -9.63 16.31
N ARG A 105 -6.13 -8.37 15.92
CA ARG A 105 -4.93 -7.96 15.19
C ARG A 105 -4.08 -6.92 15.91
N LYS A 106 -2.76 -7.14 15.85
CA LYS A 106 -1.72 -6.22 16.33
C LYS A 106 -1.52 -4.98 15.42
N SER A 107 -2.14 -4.95 14.23
CA SER A 107 -2.03 -3.83 13.27
C SER A 107 -3.33 -3.65 12.47
N LYS A 108 -3.70 -2.39 12.21
CA LYS A 108 -4.83 -1.98 11.34
C LYS A 108 -4.47 -1.95 9.85
N SER A 109 -3.21 -2.20 9.48
CA SER A 109 -2.79 -2.27 8.07
C SER A 109 -3.31 -3.56 7.43
N LEU A 110 -4.43 -3.47 6.73
CA LEU A 110 -4.86 -4.52 5.82
C LEU A 110 -3.89 -4.59 4.62
N GLY A 111 -3.51 -5.80 4.20
CA GLY A 111 -3.16 -6.01 2.79
C GLY A 111 -4.47 -5.90 2.01
N ILE A 112 -4.87 -4.70 1.59
CA ILE A 112 -6.22 -4.46 1.08
C ILE A 112 -6.26 -4.77 -0.41
N GLY A 113 -6.60 -6.01 -0.74
CA GLY A 113 -6.99 -6.41 -2.08
C GLY A 113 -7.41 -7.86 -2.09
N LYS A 114 -8.42 -8.22 -2.88
CA LYS A 114 -8.83 -9.63 -3.09
C LYS A 114 -7.65 -10.53 -3.50
N TYR A 115 -6.62 -9.93 -4.11
CA TYR A 115 -5.37 -10.56 -4.51
C TYR A 115 -4.14 -9.86 -3.90
N SER A 116 -4.29 -9.25 -2.71
CA SER A 116 -3.13 -8.66 -2.04
C SER A 116 -2.10 -9.74 -1.72
N PHE A 117 -0.84 -9.45 -2.01
CA PHE A 117 0.25 -10.34 -1.62
C PHE A 117 0.31 -10.50 -0.10
N THR A 118 0.47 -11.73 0.35
CA THR A 118 0.63 -12.00 1.79
C THR A 118 2.07 -11.81 2.26
N GLN A 119 3.02 -11.67 1.32
CA GLN A 119 4.44 -11.44 1.58
C GLN A 119 4.88 -10.02 1.19
N LYS A 120 5.83 -9.45 1.97
CA LYS A 120 6.38 -8.11 1.75
C LYS A 120 7.27 -7.99 0.50
N GLU A 121 7.89 -9.10 0.08
CA GLU A 121 8.74 -9.16 -1.12
C GLU A 121 8.52 -10.49 -1.85
N ILE A 122 8.45 -10.43 -3.17
CA ILE A 122 8.34 -11.61 -4.02
C ILE A 122 9.63 -11.77 -4.81
N LYS A 123 10.35 -12.87 -4.58
CA LYS A 123 11.50 -13.25 -5.41
C LYS A 123 11.01 -13.87 -6.72
N GLY A 124 10.40 -13.05 -7.58
CA GLY A 124 9.63 -13.50 -8.75
C GLY A 124 10.40 -14.45 -9.67
N LEU A 125 11.68 -14.18 -9.92
CA LEU A 125 12.55 -15.05 -10.72
C LEU A 125 12.70 -16.45 -10.11
N PHE A 126 12.92 -16.53 -8.80
CA PHE A 126 13.09 -17.80 -8.08
C PHE A 126 11.80 -18.61 -8.05
N HIS A 127 10.65 -17.96 -7.81
CA HIS A 127 9.35 -18.63 -7.87
C HIS A 127 9.04 -19.17 -9.26
N TYR A 128 9.35 -18.40 -10.30
CA TYR A 128 9.16 -18.83 -11.67
C TYR A 128 10.04 -20.03 -12.04
N GLN A 129 11.33 -20.00 -11.66
CA GLN A 129 12.24 -21.14 -11.83
C GLN A 129 11.72 -22.40 -11.15
N ASN A 130 11.28 -22.29 -9.89
CA ASN A 130 10.72 -23.42 -9.15
C ASN A 130 9.45 -23.95 -9.79
N LEU A 131 8.58 -23.07 -10.31
CA LEU A 131 7.36 -23.47 -11.03
C LEU A 131 7.69 -24.23 -12.32
N GLU A 132 8.67 -23.77 -13.10
CA GLU A 132 9.08 -24.46 -14.32
C GLU A 132 9.69 -25.85 -14.02
N MET A 133 10.49 -25.97 -12.94
CA MET A 133 10.94 -27.29 -12.45
C MET A 133 9.76 -28.17 -12.03
N TYR A 134 8.76 -27.60 -11.34
CA TYR A 134 7.58 -28.32 -10.90
C TYR A 134 6.73 -28.83 -12.08
N LYS A 135 6.61 -28.06 -13.17
CA LYS A 135 5.95 -28.50 -14.41
C LYS A 135 6.64 -29.73 -15.00
N ILE A 136 7.97 -29.75 -15.04
CA ILE A 136 8.75 -30.92 -15.50
C ILE A 136 8.53 -32.12 -14.57
N PHE A 137 8.51 -31.88 -13.25
CA PHE A 137 8.20 -32.92 -12.26
C PHE A 137 6.82 -33.56 -12.49
N LEU A 138 5.80 -32.75 -12.82
CA LEU A 138 4.47 -33.25 -13.17
C LEU A 138 4.47 -34.02 -14.49
N GLN A 139 5.11 -33.50 -15.54
CA GLN A 139 5.21 -34.15 -16.86
C GLN A 139 5.87 -35.53 -16.79
N LEU A 140 6.83 -35.71 -15.88
CA LEU A 140 7.52 -36.99 -15.67
C LEU A 140 6.77 -37.95 -14.73
N GLY A 141 5.54 -37.61 -14.30
CA GLY A 141 4.75 -38.47 -13.42
C GLY A 141 5.22 -38.49 -11.96
N ARG A 142 5.74 -37.37 -11.45
CA ARG A 142 6.23 -37.21 -10.06
C ARG A 142 7.33 -38.23 -9.68
N PRO A 143 8.43 -38.31 -10.45
CA PRO A 143 9.49 -39.28 -10.20
C PRO A 143 10.26 -38.97 -8.91
N PRO A 144 11.00 -39.93 -8.35
CA PRO A 144 11.93 -39.65 -7.25
C PRO A 144 12.93 -38.54 -7.62
N ILE A 145 13.11 -37.56 -6.72
CA ILE A 145 14.06 -36.46 -6.92
C ILE A 145 15.47 -36.99 -6.63
N ASN A 146 16.15 -37.40 -7.70
CA ASN A 146 17.49 -37.99 -7.74
C ASN A 146 18.29 -37.44 -8.93
N ARG A 147 19.52 -37.93 -9.15
CA ARG A 147 20.39 -37.51 -10.27
C ARG A 147 19.70 -37.61 -11.64
N ASN A 148 18.97 -38.69 -11.90
CA ASN A 148 18.28 -38.88 -13.19
C ASN A 148 17.20 -37.82 -13.41
N PHE A 149 16.50 -37.41 -12.36
CA PHE A 149 15.57 -36.29 -12.42
C PHE A 149 16.30 -34.98 -12.74
N LEU A 150 17.40 -34.66 -12.03
CA LEU A 150 18.19 -33.46 -12.29
C LEU A 150 18.71 -33.38 -13.73
N MET A 151 19.16 -34.51 -14.30
CA MET A 151 19.57 -34.59 -15.70
C MET A 151 18.41 -34.27 -16.66
N LYS A 152 17.22 -34.84 -16.42
CA LYS A 152 16.03 -34.58 -17.27
C LYS A 152 15.61 -33.11 -17.19
N VAL A 153 15.64 -32.55 -15.99
CA VAL A 153 15.38 -31.12 -15.77
C VAL A 153 16.39 -30.28 -16.55
N ARG A 154 17.69 -30.59 -16.44
CA ARG A 154 18.74 -29.86 -17.14
C ARG A 154 18.57 -29.90 -18.66
N LYS A 155 18.34 -31.08 -19.23
CA LYS A 155 18.05 -31.25 -20.67
C LYS A 155 16.83 -30.43 -21.11
N SER A 156 15.76 -30.41 -20.30
CA SER A 156 14.58 -29.61 -20.62
C SER A 156 14.85 -28.10 -20.62
N PHE A 157 15.74 -27.60 -19.77
CA PHE A 157 16.14 -26.19 -19.77
C PHE A 157 17.09 -25.85 -20.92
N ASP A 158 18.07 -26.71 -21.21
CA ASP A 158 19.02 -26.49 -22.30
C ASP A 158 18.36 -26.47 -23.68
N ALA A 159 17.30 -27.26 -23.87
CA ALA A 159 16.50 -27.24 -25.09
C ALA A 159 15.79 -25.90 -25.35
N ARG A 160 15.64 -25.04 -24.33
CA ARG A 160 14.94 -23.75 -24.44
C ARG A 160 15.91 -22.65 -24.86
N VAL A 161 16.39 -22.72 -26.10
CA VAL A 161 17.46 -21.85 -26.65
C VAL A 161 17.16 -20.34 -26.54
N ARG A 162 15.88 -19.93 -26.65
CA ARG A 162 15.45 -18.52 -26.55
C ARG A 162 15.15 -18.05 -25.12
N SER A 163 15.19 -18.92 -24.13
CA SER A 163 14.81 -18.58 -22.75
C SER A 163 16.01 -18.16 -21.89
N GLN A 164 15.84 -17.08 -21.11
CA GLN A 164 16.81 -16.69 -20.07
C GLN A 164 16.93 -17.75 -18.95
N LEU A 165 16.01 -18.72 -18.88
CA LEU A 165 16.06 -19.84 -17.93
C LEU A 165 17.29 -20.72 -18.12
N ARG A 166 17.82 -20.83 -19.35
CA ARG A 166 19.07 -21.55 -19.64
C ARG A 166 20.26 -20.96 -18.88
N ARG A 167 20.28 -19.64 -18.69
CA ARG A 167 21.40 -18.90 -18.06
C ARG A 167 21.20 -18.65 -16.56
N THR A 168 19.95 -18.61 -16.09
CA THR A 168 19.60 -18.18 -14.73
C THR A 168 19.51 -19.33 -13.71
N MET A 169 19.53 -20.59 -14.16
CA MET A 169 19.56 -21.79 -13.31
C MET A 169 20.97 -22.08 -12.79
N VAL A 170 21.58 -21.13 -12.05
CA VAL A 170 22.97 -21.23 -11.58
C VAL A 170 23.18 -22.43 -10.63
N ASN A 171 22.14 -22.84 -9.91
CA ASN A 171 22.20 -23.90 -8.91
C ASN A 171 21.97 -25.32 -9.46
N LEU A 172 21.69 -25.47 -10.76
CA LEU A 172 21.58 -26.79 -11.39
C LEU A 172 22.91 -27.17 -12.08
N PRO A 173 23.40 -28.41 -11.88
CA PRO A 173 24.60 -28.89 -12.55
C PRO A 173 24.51 -28.79 -14.08
N GLN A 174 25.64 -28.56 -14.73
CA GLN A 174 25.77 -28.59 -16.19
C GLN A 174 25.80 -30.04 -16.69
N MET A 175 25.57 -30.24 -17.98
CA MET A 175 25.65 -31.58 -18.57
C MET A 175 27.02 -32.26 -18.36
N SER A 176 28.10 -31.49 -18.42
CA SER A 176 29.47 -31.95 -18.12
C SER A 176 29.63 -32.48 -16.69
N ASP A 177 28.93 -31.89 -15.72
CA ASP A 177 29.01 -32.31 -14.32
C ASP A 177 28.38 -33.69 -14.13
N PHE A 178 27.32 -34.00 -14.87
CA PHE A 178 26.73 -35.33 -14.86
C PHE A 178 27.64 -36.38 -15.52
N GLU A 179 28.52 -36.01 -16.44
CA GLU A 179 29.52 -36.94 -17.00
C GLU A 179 30.64 -37.24 -15.99
N ARG A 180 31.05 -36.22 -15.23
CA ARG A 180 32.08 -36.32 -14.18
C ARG A 180 31.61 -37.05 -12.94
N TYR A 181 30.40 -36.76 -12.46
CA TYR A 181 29.83 -37.28 -11.22
C TYR A 181 28.68 -38.26 -11.51
N LYS A 182 28.85 -39.50 -11.02
CA LYS A 182 28.01 -40.64 -11.40
C LYS A 182 27.00 -41.03 -10.32
N THR A 183 27.19 -40.60 -9.07
CA THR A 183 26.36 -41.05 -7.94
C THR A 183 25.35 -39.99 -7.52
N ASN A 184 24.33 -40.39 -6.77
CA ASN A 184 23.42 -39.43 -6.13
C ASN A 184 24.11 -38.64 -5.01
N GLY A 185 25.10 -39.26 -4.34
CA GLY A 185 25.86 -38.65 -3.26
C GLY A 185 26.55 -37.35 -3.68
N ASP A 186 27.09 -37.35 -4.90
CA ASP A 186 27.76 -36.19 -5.51
C ASP A 186 26.83 -34.96 -5.69
N PHE A 187 25.52 -35.18 -5.69
CA PHE A 187 24.50 -34.14 -5.92
C PHE A 187 23.57 -33.95 -4.72
N GLU A 188 23.89 -34.47 -3.53
CA GLU A 188 22.99 -34.43 -2.36
C GLU A 188 22.49 -33.01 -2.02
N ASP A 189 23.37 -32.01 -2.05
CA ASP A 189 22.98 -30.63 -1.75
C ASP A 189 22.03 -30.05 -2.79
N VAL A 190 22.27 -30.35 -4.07
CA VAL A 190 21.40 -29.95 -5.18
C VAL A 190 20.05 -30.67 -5.07
N ILE A 191 20.06 -31.98 -4.83
CA ILE A 191 18.85 -32.79 -4.62
C ILE A 191 18.03 -32.22 -3.47
N ARG A 192 18.68 -31.88 -2.34
CA ARG A 192 18.02 -31.27 -1.19
C ARG A 192 17.43 -29.90 -1.52
N SER A 193 18.17 -29.08 -2.26
CA SER A 193 17.69 -27.76 -2.73
C SER A 193 16.46 -27.90 -3.63
N VAL A 194 16.51 -28.77 -4.64
CA VAL A 194 15.39 -29.04 -5.55
C VAL A 194 14.16 -29.59 -4.82
N ARG A 195 14.35 -30.45 -3.83
CA ARG A 195 13.25 -30.91 -2.95
C ARG A 195 12.57 -29.76 -2.22
N ARG A 196 13.35 -28.80 -1.68
CA ARG A 196 12.78 -27.61 -1.02
C ARG A 196 12.05 -26.71 -2.01
N SER A 197 12.59 -26.51 -3.21
CA SER A 197 11.95 -25.75 -4.28
C SER A 197 10.59 -26.34 -4.66
N ILE A 198 10.52 -27.65 -4.89
CA ILE A 198 9.27 -28.35 -5.21
C ILE A 198 8.26 -28.20 -4.09
N LYS A 199 8.65 -28.46 -2.83
CA LYS A 199 7.78 -28.26 -1.66
C LYS A 199 7.29 -26.81 -1.52
N GLY A 200 8.13 -25.84 -1.85
CA GLY A 200 7.77 -24.43 -1.85
C GLY A 200 6.63 -24.14 -2.84
N VAL A 201 6.73 -24.68 -4.06
CA VAL A 201 5.66 -24.57 -5.07
C VAL A 201 4.40 -25.28 -4.63
N GLU A 202 4.48 -26.48 -4.05
CA GLU A 202 3.32 -27.20 -3.52
C GLU A 202 2.60 -26.41 -2.43
N LYS A 203 3.35 -25.74 -1.54
CA LYS A 203 2.78 -24.84 -0.55
C LYS A 203 2.05 -23.67 -1.21
N THR A 204 2.65 -23.05 -2.23
CA THR A 204 2.00 -21.98 -2.99
C THR A 204 0.73 -22.47 -3.69
N LEU A 205 0.76 -23.64 -4.33
CA LEU A 205 -0.42 -24.25 -4.97
C LEU A 205 -1.52 -24.55 -3.95
N THR A 206 -1.16 -25.05 -2.77
CA THR A 206 -2.10 -25.30 -1.66
C THR A 206 -2.73 -24.01 -1.14
N ASN A 207 -1.95 -22.93 -1.06
CA ASN A 207 -2.49 -21.62 -0.69
C ASN A 207 -3.46 -21.11 -1.75
N VAL A 208 -3.06 -21.16 -3.02
CA VAL A 208 -3.90 -20.74 -4.16
C VAL A 208 -5.19 -21.55 -4.21
N SER A 209 -5.15 -22.87 -4.02
CA SER A 209 -6.34 -23.73 -4.00
C SER A 209 -7.27 -23.43 -2.83
N LYS A 210 -6.76 -22.81 -1.75
CA LYS A 210 -7.54 -22.34 -0.60
C LYS A 210 -7.94 -20.86 -0.71
N GLY A 211 -7.75 -20.24 -1.88
CA GLY A 211 -8.05 -18.82 -2.10
C GLY A 211 -7.09 -17.85 -1.41
N ARG A 212 -5.92 -18.32 -0.95
CA ARG A 212 -4.89 -17.49 -0.32
C ARG A 212 -3.82 -17.12 -1.33
N PHE A 213 -3.66 -15.83 -1.59
CA PHE A 213 -2.64 -15.34 -2.51
C PHE A 213 -1.25 -15.30 -1.83
N PRO A 214 -0.18 -15.77 -2.49
CA PRO A 214 1.14 -15.89 -1.89
C PRO A 214 1.82 -14.58 -1.49
#